data_AF-A0A1Y3NPV2-F1
#
_entry.id   AF-A0A1Y3NPV2-F1
#
_cell.length_a   1.000
_cell.length_b   1.000
_cell.length_c   1.000
_cell.angle_alpha   90.00
_cell.angle_beta   90.00
_cell.angle_gamma   90.00
#
_symmetry.space_group_name_H-M   'P 1'
#
loop_
_entity.id
_entity.type
_entity.pdbx_description
1 polymer ?
#
loop_
_entity_poly.entity_id
_entity_poly.type
_entity_poly.pdbx_seq_one_letter_code
_entity_poly.pdbx_strand_id
1 'polypeptide(L)'
;MKFTTPIYALIAASAVLAYPQAGQNSVEGIPKDCDANFYKEINDCVPDNDKDSIRARPYYGAFEIQIFKSSEEYCSLYNSEKCKNFYTNFMTNASKCGILDKENTENFEIGLKILEYLCVPDENNKICPAFTKDGQYNVTETINYTCKSNICTDSYLKVYELVNGPENISASKGQVFNKDYVYDDSDRKGKKILAFLLSDYFTGQQNAQSSGATTMKYSVFGTLLAMAYALL
;
A
#
# COMPACT_ATOMS: atom_id res chain seq x y z
N MET A 1 6.94 38.93 -46.74
CA MET A 1 6.92 38.83 -45.27
C MET A 1 7.48 37.46 -44.89
N LYS A 2 8.56 37.40 -44.10
CA LYS A 2 9.13 36.15 -43.60
C LYS A 2 8.40 35.80 -42.30
N PHE A 3 7.62 34.73 -42.29
CA PHE A 3 7.02 34.21 -41.05
C PHE A 3 8.04 33.34 -40.33
N THR A 4 8.63 33.89 -39.26
CA THR A 4 9.36 33.13 -38.26
C THR A 4 8.36 32.56 -37.26
N THR A 5 7.95 31.31 -37.45
CA THR A 5 7.18 30.57 -36.44
C THR A 5 8.11 30.23 -35.27
N PRO A 6 7.77 30.56 -34.01
CA PRO A 6 8.65 30.28 -32.88
C PRO A 6 8.67 28.78 -32.58
N ILE A 7 9.89 28.20 -32.57
CA ILE A 7 10.19 26.78 -32.32
C ILE A 7 9.62 26.29 -30.97
N TYR A 8 9.32 27.19 -30.04
CA TYR A 8 8.68 26.87 -28.75
C TYR A 8 7.27 26.27 -28.89
N ALA A 9 6.56 26.52 -30.00
CA ALA A 9 5.26 25.88 -30.25
C ALA A 9 5.39 24.39 -30.63
N LEU A 10 6.54 23.95 -31.17
CA LEU A 10 6.75 22.54 -31.50
C LEU A 10 7.04 21.69 -30.27
N ILE A 11 7.72 22.23 -29.25
CA ILE A 11 8.09 21.47 -28.04
C ILE A 11 6.86 21.25 -27.14
N ALA A 12 5.94 22.22 -27.07
CA ALA A 12 4.68 22.05 -26.35
C ALA A 12 3.76 21.01 -27.02
N ALA A 13 3.80 20.87 -28.35
CA ALA A 13 3.03 19.86 -29.06
C ALA A 13 3.59 18.43 -28.87
N SER A 14 4.90 18.26 -28.74
CA SER A 14 5.51 16.93 -28.54
C SER A 14 5.28 16.33 -27.15
N ALA A 15 5.12 17.15 -26.11
CA ALA A 15 4.80 16.65 -24.77
C ALA A 15 3.32 16.26 -24.62
N VAL A 16 2.43 16.92 -25.37
CA VAL A 16 0.99 16.61 -25.38
C VAL A 16 0.66 15.42 -26.29
N LEU A 17 1.52 15.08 -27.27
CA LEU A 17 1.35 13.92 -28.16
C LEU A 17 1.95 12.61 -27.62
N ALA A 18 2.75 12.65 -26.55
CA ALA A 18 3.24 11.44 -25.88
C ALA A 18 2.18 10.79 -24.96
N TYR A 19 1.05 11.47 -24.73
CA TYR A 19 -0.12 10.92 -24.07
C TYR A 19 -1.32 11.04 -25.01
N PRO A 20 -2.07 9.95 -25.28
CA PRO A 20 -3.23 10.04 -26.14
C PRO A 20 -4.29 10.89 -25.42
N GLN A 21 -4.64 12.04 -26.00
CA GLN A 21 -5.79 12.82 -25.59
C GLN A 21 -7.05 11.95 -25.79
N ALA A 22 -7.63 11.50 -24.68
CA ALA A 22 -8.90 10.81 -24.68
C ALA A 22 -9.98 11.74 -25.25
N GLY A 23 -10.54 11.42 -26.42
CA GLY A 23 -11.81 12.00 -26.82
C GLY A 23 -12.16 12.07 -28.30
N GLN A 24 -11.21 12.07 -29.25
CA GLN A 24 -11.57 12.23 -30.66
C GLN A 24 -10.70 11.33 -31.56
N ASN A 25 -11.37 10.32 -32.11
CA ASN A 25 -10.94 9.45 -33.21
C ASN A 25 -9.86 8.41 -32.85
N SER A 26 -10.31 7.16 -32.67
CA SER A 26 -9.53 5.90 -32.77
C SER A 26 -8.03 6.03 -32.48
N VAL A 27 -7.67 5.93 -31.20
CA VAL A 27 -6.27 5.86 -30.76
C VAL A 27 -5.65 4.57 -31.29
N GLU A 28 -4.80 4.67 -32.31
CA GLU A 28 -3.80 3.64 -32.59
C GLU A 28 -2.93 3.48 -31.33
N GLY A 29 -3.14 2.41 -30.58
CA GLY A 29 -2.33 2.07 -29.40
C GLY A 29 -3.11 1.52 -28.21
N ILE A 30 -4.41 1.79 -28.09
CA ILE A 30 -5.25 1.19 -27.04
C ILE A 30 -5.82 -0.13 -27.57
N PRO A 31 -5.64 -1.27 -26.88
CA PRO A 31 -6.27 -2.52 -27.29
C PRO A 31 -7.77 -2.36 -27.45
N LYS A 32 -8.37 -2.97 -28.47
CA LYS A 32 -9.79 -2.80 -28.81
C LYS A 32 -10.74 -3.16 -27.66
N ASP A 33 -10.30 -4.01 -26.74
CA ASP A 33 -11.09 -4.48 -25.60
C ASP A 33 -10.88 -3.65 -24.32
N CYS A 34 -10.03 -2.62 -24.37
CA CYS A 34 -9.77 -1.72 -23.24
C CYS A 34 -10.87 -0.67 -23.12
N ASP A 35 -11.48 -0.57 -21.93
CA ASP A 35 -12.40 0.52 -21.62
C ASP A 35 -11.62 1.83 -21.44
N ALA A 36 -11.89 2.83 -22.29
CA ALA A 36 -11.26 4.14 -22.19
C ALA A 36 -11.54 4.82 -20.83
N ASN A 37 -12.64 4.48 -20.15
CA ASN A 37 -12.95 4.98 -18.82
C ASN A 37 -11.98 4.45 -17.76
N PHE A 38 -11.33 3.30 -17.98
CA PHE A 38 -10.38 2.73 -17.03
C PHE A 38 -9.24 3.69 -16.70
N TYR A 39 -8.71 4.41 -17.69
CA TYR A 39 -7.66 5.41 -17.45
C TYR A 39 -8.14 6.63 -16.66
N LYS A 40 -9.42 6.97 -16.79
CA LYS A 40 -10.06 8.01 -15.98
C LYS A 40 -10.26 7.52 -14.55
N GLU A 41 -10.69 6.27 -14.37
CA GLU A 41 -10.83 5.67 -13.03
C GLU A 41 -9.47 5.57 -12.33
N ILE A 42 -8.38 5.28 -13.05
CA ILE A 42 -7.01 5.39 -12.51
C ILE A 42 -6.74 6.80 -11.97
N ASN A 43 -7.11 7.86 -12.70
CA ASN A 43 -6.95 9.24 -12.21
C ASN A 43 -7.77 9.52 -10.95
N ASP A 44 -8.93 8.87 -10.82
CA ASP A 44 -9.86 9.18 -9.76
C ASP A 44 -9.58 8.36 -8.48
N CYS A 45 -8.91 7.21 -8.61
CA CYS A 45 -8.78 6.22 -7.53
C CYS A 45 -7.34 5.88 -7.11
N VAL A 46 -6.34 6.44 -7.79
CA VAL A 46 -4.92 6.28 -7.45
C VAL A 46 -4.37 7.63 -6.97
N PRO A 47 -3.53 7.67 -5.92
CA PRO A 47 -2.83 8.87 -5.47
C PRO A 47 -2.12 9.61 -6.61
N ASP A 48 -2.13 10.94 -6.56
CA ASP A 48 -1.62 11.80 -7.65
C ASP A 48 -0.19 11.44 -8.08
N ASN A 49 0.67 11.15 -7.09
CA ASN A 49 2.08 10.84 -7.32
C ASN A 49 2.33 9.46 -7.94
N ASP A 50 1.32 8.58 -7.97
CA ASP A 50 1.46 7.19 -8.40
C ASP A 50 0.76 6.90 -9.74
N LYS A 51 -0.07 7.82 -10.23
CA LYS A 51 -0.85 7.68 -11.47
C LYS A 51 0.01 7.32 -12.66
N ASP A 52 1.14 7.99 -12.83
CA ASP A 52 2.03 7.77 -13.96
C ASP A 52 2.76 6.42 -13.85
N SER A 53 3.11 5.99 -12.64
CA SER A 53 3.75 4.69 -12.39
C SER A 53 2.82 3.53 -12.77
N ILE A 54 1.56 3.59 -12.35
CA ILE A 54 0.57 2.54 -12.66
C ILE A 54 0.29 2.47 -14.17
N ARG A 55 0.29 3.63 -14.84
CA ARG A 55 0.08 3.71 -16.30
C ARG A 55 1.27 3.23 -17.12
N ALA A 56 2.49 3.48 -16.65
CA ALA A 56 3.71 3.25 -17.42
C ALA A 56 4.18 1.78 -17.43
N ARG A 57 3.36 0.85 -16.92
CA ARG A 57 3.76 -0.49 -16.45
C ARG A 57 4.73 -0.35 -15.28
N PRO A 58 4.27 -0.55 -14.04
CA PRO A 58 5.15 -0.41 -12.89
C PRO A 58 6.32 -1.37 -13.03
N TYR A 59 7.50 -0.87 -12.68
CA TYR A 59 8.67 -1.71 -12.44
C TYR A 59 8.35 -2.70 -11.31
N TYR A 60 8.96 -3.88 -11.33
CA TYR A 60 8.72 -4.97 -10.37
C TYR A 60 8.66 -4.43 -8.92
N GLY A 61 7.60 -4.76 -8.18
CA GLY A 61 7.39 -4.32 -6.78
C GLY A 61 7.02 -2.84 -6.57
N ALA A 62 6.85 -2.02 -7.61
CA ALA A 62 6.58 -0.58 -7.41
C ALA A 62 5.20 -0.31 -6.78
N PHE A 63 4.18 -1.08 -7.14
CA PHE A 63 2.81 -0.84 -6.68
C PHE A 63 2.63 -1.14 -5.17
N GLU A 64 3.13 -2.27 -4.69
CA GLU A 64 3.13 -2.60 -3.25
C GLU A 64 3.90 -1.55 -2.42
N ILE A 65 5.08 -1.11 -2.90
CA ILE A 65 5.90 -0.10 -2.24
C ILE A 65 5.14 1.24 -2.16
N GLN A 66 4.43 1.61 -3.23
CA GLN A 66 3.62 2.82 -3.29
C GLN A 66 2.48 2.78 -2.28
N ILE A 67 1.79 1.64 -2.18
CA ILE A 67 0.71 1.45 -1.21
C ILE A 67 1.23 1.66 0.23
N PHE A 68 2.41 1.16 0.58
CA PHE A 68 2.98 1.40 1.91
C PHE A 68 3.43 2.85 2.15
N LYS A 69 3.92 3.53 1.10
CA LYS A 69 4.37 4.92 1.21
C LYS A 69 3.22 5.91 1.36
N SER A 70 2.10 5.63 0.70
CA SER A 70 0.95 6.54 0.57
C SER A 70 -0.33 5.92 1.11
N SER A 71 -0.21 5.00 2.07
CA SER A 71 -1.31 4.19 2.62
C SER A 71 -2.53 4.98 3.05
N GLU A 72 -2.35 6.14 3.69
CA GLU A 72 -3.44 7.00 4.13
C GLU A 72 -4.25 7.56 2.96
N GLU A 73 -3.56 7.97 1.89
CA GLU A 73 -4.19 8.48 0.67
C GLU A 73 -4.87 7.35 -0.11
N TYR A 74 -4.18 6.21 -0.26
CA TYR A 74 -4.75 5.00 -0.84
C TYR A 74 -6.01 4.55 -0.10
N CYS A 75 -5.99 4.50 1.23
CA CYS A 75 -7.16 4.08 2.01
C CYS A 75 -8.29 5.11 2.01
N SER A 76 -7.98 6.40 1.90
CA SER A 76 -9.00 7.44 1.71
C SER A 76 -9.75 7.24 0.39
N LEU A 77 -9.02 6.98 -0.71
CA LEU A 77 -9.60 6.72 -2.02
C LEU A 77 -10.32 5.37 -2.06
N TYR A 78 -9.64 4.30 -1.64
CA TYR A 78 -10.13 2.92 -1.63
C TYR A 78 -11.46 2.77 -0.89
N ASN A 79 -11.66 3.50 0.21
CA ASN A 79 -12.89 3.39 0.99
C ASN A 79 -14.13 4.00 0.33
N SER A 80 -13.96 4.78 -0.75
CA SER A 80 -15.10 5.26 -1.56
C SER A 80 -15.71 4.14 -2.40
N GLU A 81 -17.05 4.13 -2.54
CA GLU A 81 -17.77 3.11 -3.32
C GLU A 81 -17.27 3.01 -4.77
N LYS A 82 -17.01 4.18 -5.38
CA LYS A 82 -16.44 4.27 -6.73
C LYS A 82 -15.12 3.53 -6.83
N CYS A 83 -14.20 3.75 -5.90
CA CYS A 83 -12.87 3.17 -5.99
C CYS A 83 -12.82 1.71 -5.54
N LYS A 84 -13.70 1.26 -4.62
CA LYS A 84 -13.88 -0.18 -4.36
C LYS A 84 -14.23 -0.94 -5.63
N ASN A 85 -15.17 -0.40 -6.42
CA ASN A 85 -15.57 -1.00 -7.69
C ASN A 85 -14.43 -0.99 -8.73
N PHE A 86 -13.66 0.10 -8.79
CA PHE A 86 -12.46 0.18 -9.63
C PHE A 86 -11.44 -0.91 -9.26
N TYR A 87 -11.05 -1.01 -7.99
CA TYR A 87 -10.04 -1.97 -7.53
C TYR A 87 -10.50 -3.43 -7.69
N THR A 88 -11.79 -3.71 -7.47
CA THR A 88 -12.39 -5.03 -7.71
C THR A 88 -12.25 -5.48 -9.16
N ASN A 89 -12.37 -4.55 -10.11
CA ASN A 89 -12.30 -4.83 -11.54
C ASN A 89 -10.91 -4.53 -12.15
N PHE A 90 -9.95 -4.09 -11.32
CA PHE A 90 -8.67 -3.57 -11.79
C PHE A 90 -7.92 -4.60 -12.63
N MET A 91 -7.73 -5.82 -12.12
CA MET A 91 -6.96 -6.86 -12.81
C MET A 91 -7.52 -7.18 -14.20
N THR A 92 -8.85 -7.32 -14.29
CA THR A 92 -9.56 -7.60 -15.54
C THR A 92 -9.38 -6.47 -16.54
N ASN A 93 -9.56 -5.21 -16.10
CA ASN A 93 -9.47 -4.05 -16.97
C ASN A 93 -8.02 -3.73 -17.37
N ALA A 94 -7.08 -3.84 -16.44
CA ALA A 94 -5.65 -3.66 -16.67
C ALA A 94 -5.09 -4.69 -17.66
N SER A 95 -5.55 -5.94 -17.58
CA SER A 95 -5.21 -7.00 -18.54
C SER A 95 -5.72 -6.66 -19.95
N LYS A 96 -7.01 -6.29 -20.08
CA LYS A 96 -7.60 -5.86 -21.35
C LYS A 96 -6.90 -4.64 -21.95
N CYS A 97 -6.40 -3.75 -21.10
CA CYS A 97 -5.67 -2.54 -21.49
C CYS A 97 -4.18 -2.76 -21.74
N GLY A 98 -3.66 -3.99 -21.63
CA GLY A 98 -2.25 -4.30 -21.91
C GLY A 98 -1.26 -3.68 -20.91
N ILE A 99 -1.75 -3.33 -19.72
CA ILE A 99 -0.93 -2.83 -18.60
C ILE A 99 -0.23 -4.00 -17.91
N LEU A 100 -0.93 -5.13 -17.77
CA LEU A 100 -0.38 -6.32 -17.10
C LEU A 100 0.38 -7.19 -18.09
N ASP A 101 1.63 -7.50 -17.76
CA ASP A 101 2.34 -8.67 -18.28
C ASP A 101 2.40 -9.77 -17.21
N LYS A 102 2.91 -10.94 -17.57
CA LYS A 102 2.92 -12.12 -16.68
C LYS A 102 3.73 -11.88 -15.40
N GLU A 103 4.81 -11.09 -15.46
CA GLU A 103 5.67 -10.80 -14.31
C GLU A 103 5.05 -9.74 -13.38
N ASN A 104 4.32 -8.77 -13.95
CA ASN A 104 3.68 -7.71 -13.17
C ASN A 104 2.31 -8.11 -12.62
N THR A 105 1.65 -9.12 -13.18
CA THR A 105 0.32 -9.58 -12.72
C THR A 105 0.35 -9.97 -11.25
N GLU A 106 1.32 -10.79 -10.83
CA GLU A 106 1.45 -11.24 -9.44
C GLU A 106 1.68 -10.07 -8.47
N ASN A 107 2.56 -9.14 -8.84
CA ASN A 107 2.84 -7.94 -8.02
C ASN A 107 1.59 -7.06 -7.83
N PHE A 108 0.77 -6.91 -8.87
CA PHE A 108 -0.50 -6.19 -8.75
C PHE A 108 -1.51 -6.93 -7.87
N GLU A 109 -1.63 -8.26 -8.00
CA GLU A 109 -2.51 -9.06 -7.14
C GLU A 109 -2.09 -8.95 -5.66
N ILE A 110 -0.79 -9.02 -5.39
CA ILE A 110 -0.24 -8.82 -4.04
C ILE A 110 -0.56 -7.40 -3.57
N GLY A 111 -0.29 -6.37 -4.37
CA GLY A 111 -0.58 -4.98 -4.00
C GLY A 111 -2.07 -4.76 -3.70
N LEU A 112 -2.98 -5.30 -4.51
CA LEU A 112 -4.43 -5.19 -4.26
C LEU A 112 -4.83 -5.85 -2.93
N LYS A 113 -4.29 -7.02 -2.62
CA LYS A 113 -4.53 -7.69 -1.32
C LYS A 113 -3.92 -6.92 -0.15
N ILE A 114 -2.73 -6.33 -0.32
CA ILE A 114 -2.14 -5.44 0.67
C ILE A 114 -3.08 -4.28 0.93
N LEU A 115 -3.60 -3.63 -0.12
CA LEU A 115 -4.55 -2.53 0.00
C LEU A 115 -5.82 -2.95 0.78
N GLU A 116 -6.37 -4.12 0.48
CA GLU A 116 -7.51 -4.69 1.20
C GLU A 116 -7.25 -4.82 2.71
N TYR A 117 -6.08 -5.32 3.11
CA TYR A 117 -5.72 -5.51 4.52
C TYR A 117 -5.33 -4.21 5.22
N LEU A 118 -4.63 -3.30 4.55
CA LEU A 118 -4.21 -2.02 5.14
C LEU A 118 -5.39 -1.09 5.42
N CYS A 119 -6.41 -1.14 4.57
CA CYS A 119 -7.54 -0.22 4.64
C CYS A 119 -8.71 -0.73 5.48
N VAL A 120 -8.52 -1.84 6.21
CA VAL A 120 -9.47 -2.27 7.24
C VAL A 120 -9.41 -1.29 8.40
N PRO A 121 -10.53 -0.63 8.76
CA PRO A 121 -10.56 0.27 9.90
C PRO A 121 -10.45 -0.51 11.21
N ASP A 122 -9.70 0.04 12.16
CA ASP A 122 -9.60 -0.46 13.53
C ASP A 122 -10.92 -0.31 14.32
N GLU A 123 -10.90 -0.69 15.59
CA GLU A 123 -12.07 -0.63 16.47
C GLU A 123 -12.62 0.79 16.68
N ASN A 124 -11.85 1.83 16.33
CA ASN A 124 -12.22 3.24 16.41
C ASN A 124 -12.51 3.88 15.04
N ASN A 125 -12.68 3.05 14.01
CA ASN A 125 -12.92 3.47 12.63
C ASN A 125 -11.76 4.30 12.02
N LYS A 126 -10.52 4.00 12.42
CA LYS A 126 -9.28 4.63 11.92
C LYS A 126 -8.40 3.61 11.23
N ILE A 127 -7.54 4.07 10.33
CA ILE A 127 -6.48 3.23 9.78
C ILE A 127 -5.54 2.78 10.90
N CYS A 128 -5.11 1.52 10.83
CA CYS A 128 -4.17 0.98 11.81
C CYS A 128 -2.86 1.77 11.83
N PRO A 129 -2.37 2.21 13.01
CA PRO A 129 -1.18 3.05 13.11
C PRO A 129 0.06 2.44 12.46
N ALA A 130 0.20 1.11 12.45
CA ALA A 130 1.30 0.42 11.75
C ALA A 130 1.43 0.78 10.27
N PHE A 131 0.35 1.29 9.69
CA PHE A 131 0.27 1.63 8.28
C PHE A 131 0.27 3.14 8.06
N THR A 132 0.07 3.98 9.07
CA THR A 132 0.13 5.44 8.88
C THR A 132 1.56 5.92 8.82
N LYS A 133 1.78 7.08 8.17
CA LYS A 133 3.10 7.70 8.12
C LYS A 133 3.69 7.92 9.52
N ASP A 134 2.87 8.36 10.47
CA ASP A 134 3.31 8.62 11.84
C ASP A 134 3.72 7.33 12.59
N GLY A 135 2.98 6.23 12.41
CA GLY A 135 3.35 4.98 13.06
C GLY A 135 4.65 4.38 12.52
N GLN A 136 5.02 4.70 11.27
CA GLN A 136 6.34 4.34 10.72
C GLN A 136 7.51 4.99 11.48
N TYR A 137 7.28 6.15 12.11
CA TYR A 137 8.30 6.87 12.87
C TYR A 137 8.30 6.52 14.35
N ASN A 138 7.31 5.78 14.84
CA ASN A 138 7.14 5.46 16.24
C ASN A 138 6.84 3.97 16.43
N VAL A 139 7.79 3.14 16.03
CA VAL A 139 7.62 1.68 15.94
C VAL A 139 7.24 1.08 17.30
N THR A 140 7.89 1.49 18.38
CA THR A 140 7.57 1.01 19.73
C THR A 140 6.11 1.23 20.10
N GLU A 141 5.63 2.48 20.04
CA GLU A 141 4.24 2.79 20.39
C GLU A 141 3.26 2.10 19.44
N THR A 142 3.60 2.08 18.16
CA THR A 142 2.78 1.49 17.10
C THR A 142 2.62 -0.01 17.25
N ILE A 143 3.69 -0.76 17.52
CA ILE A 143 3.60 -2.21 17.73
C ILE A 143 2.84 -2.53 19.01
N ASN A 144 3.06 -1.75 20.09
CA ASN A 144 2.28 -1.90 21.31
C ASN A 144 0.79 -1.54 21.10
N TYR A 145 0.45 -0.59 20.24
CA TYR A 145 -0.94 -0.32 19.86
C TYR A 145 -1.53 -1.43 18.99
N THR A 146 -0.81 -1.87 17.97
CA THR A 146 -1.22 -2.98 17.10
C THR A 146 -1.54 -4.20 17.96
N CYS A 147 -0.67 -4.54 18.92
CA CYS A 147 -0.85 -5.60 19.91
C CYS A 147 -2.17 -5.50 20.70
N LYS A 148 -2.72 -4.30 20.85
CA LYS A 148 -3.94 -4.03 21.60
C LYS A 148 -5.22 -4.06 20.75
N SER A 149 -5.08 -3.99 19.42
CA SER A 149 -6.18 -4.03 18.45
C SER A 149 -6.19 -5.38 17.75
N ASN A 150 -7.31 -6.10 17.84
CA ASN A 150 -7.46 -7.39 17.18
C ASN A 150 -7.42 -7.21 15.67
N ILE A 151 -8.08 -6.16 15.18
CA ILE A 151 -8.17 -5.85 13.75
C ILE A 151 -6.79 -5.47 13.20
N CYS A 152 -6.05 -4.60 13.89
CA CYS A 152 -4.74 -4.17 13.43
C CYS A 152 -3.70 -5.29 13.52
N THR A 153 -3.78 -6.15 14.54
CA THR A 153 -2.91 -7.33 14.60
C THR A 153 -3.17 -8.27 13.43
N ASP A 154 -4.43 -8.64 13.19
CA ASP A 154 -4.80 -9.54 12.10
C ASP A 154 -4.38 -8.97 10.73
N SER A 155 -4.64 -7.68 10.51
CA SER A 155 -4.24 -6.98 9.28
C SER A 155 -2.71 -6.97 9.10
N TYR A 156 -1.95 -6.68 10.17
CA TYR A 156 -0.49 -6.69 10.13
C TYR A 156 0.06 -8.08 9.80
N LEU A 157 -0.46 -9.13 10.47
CA LEU A 157 -0.01 -10.50 10.24
C LEU A 157 -0.33 -10.98 8.82
N LYS A 158 -1.51 -10.65 8.28
CA LYS A 158 -1.89 -10.99 6.89
C LYS A 158 -1.00 -10.30 5.87
N VAL A 159 -0.69 -9.01 6.06
CA VAL A 159 0.26 -8.30 5.20
C VAL A 159 1.65 -8.92 5.30
N TYR A 160 2.10 -9.24 6.51
CA TYR A 160 3.40 -9.87 6.71
C TYR A 160 3.49 -11.26 6.05
N GLU A 161 2.45 -12.08 6.21
CA GLU A 161 2.33 -13.41 5.57
C GLU A 161 2.38 -13.31 4.06
N LEU A 162 1.65 -12.35 3.49
CA LEU A 162 1.56 -12.15 2.05
C LEU A 162 2.93 -11.77 1.44
N VAL A 163 3.69 -10.91 2.12
CA VAL A 163 4.99 -10.42 1.65
C VAL A 163 6.13 -11.42 1.92
N ASN A 164 6.12 -12.07 3.07
CA ASN A 164 7.26 -12.88 3.54
C ASN A 164 6.99 -14.40 3.51
N GLY A 165 5.76 -14.81 3.22
CA GLY A 165 5.32 -16.20 3.27
C GLY A 165 5.04 -16.72 4.69
N PRO A 166 4.23 -17.80 4.80
CA PRO A 166 3.79 -18.38 6.09
C PRO A 166 4.92 -19.02 6.91
N GLU A 167 6.01 -19.43 6.26
CA GLU A 167 7.21 -20.03 6.87
C GLU A 167 7.82 -19.10 7.94
N ASN A 168 7.87 -17.79 7.64
CA ASN A 168 8.48 -16.78 8.54
C ASN A 168 7.64 -16.51 9.80
N ILE A 169 6.31 -16.64 9.70
CA ILE A 169 5.40 -16.55 10.85
C ILE A 169 5.65 -17.73 11.80
N SER A 170 5.72 -18.94 11.25
CA SER A 170 5.93 -20.16 12.04
C SER A 170 7.26 -20.15 12.79
N ALA A 171 8.33 -19.64 12.16
CA ALA A 171 9.66 -19.52 12.76
C ALA A 171 9.75 -18.55 13.95
N SER A 172 8.75 -17.66 14.12
CA SER A 172 8.77 -16.61 15.15
C SER A 172 7.91 -16.96 16.38
N LYS A 173 7.17 -18.07 16.35
CA LYS A 173 6.35 -18.54 17.47
C LYS A 173 7.21 -19.06 18.63
N GLY A 174 6.69 -18.94 19.86
CA GLY A 174 7.28 -19.53 21.06
C GLY A 174 8.33 -18.69 21.78
N GLN A 175 8.63 -17.47 21.32
CA GLN A 175 9.42 -16.53 22.10
C GLN A 175 8.59 -15.99 23.26
N VAL A 176 9.22 -15.93 24.44
CA VAL A 176 8.57 -15.48 25.66
C VAL A 176 8.82 -14.00 25.86
N PHE A 177 7.73 -13.24 25.98
CA PHE A 177 7.74 -11.84 26.34
C PHE A 177 7.01 -11.67 27.68
N ASN A 178 7.45 -10.72 28.48
CA ASN A 178 6.85 -10.40 29.79
C ASN A 178 6.68 -8.89 30.01
N LYS A 179 6.94 -8.10 28.98
CA LYS A 179 6.87 -6.64 28.98
C LYS A 179 6.55 -6.14 27.57
N ASP A 180 6.11 -4.91 27.49
CA ASP A 180 5.88 -4.19 26.24
C ASP A 180 7.11 -4.26 25.32
N TYR A 181 6.83 -4.28 24.02
CA TYR A 181 7.86 -4.25 23.00
C TYR A 181 8.62 -2.92 23.09
N VAL A 182 9.93 -2.99 22.90
CA VAL A 182 10.80 -1.82 22.75
C VAL A 182 11.59 -2.04 21.47
N TYR A 183 11.47 -1.10 20.53
CA TYR A 183 12.16 -1.18 19.26
C TYR A 183 13.68 -1.23 19.47
N ASP A 184 14.32 -2.06 18.66
CA ASP A 184 15.73 -2.35 18.68
C ASP A 184 16.22 -2.36 17.23
N ASP A 185 17.16 -1.47 16.89
CA ASP A 185 17.72 -1.33 15.54
C ASP A 185 18.37 -2.62 15.01
N SER A 186 18.65 -3.59 15.88
CA SER A 186 19.12 -4.92 15.47
C SER A 186 17.99 -5.82 14.90
N ASP A 187 16.72 -5.47 15.12
CA ASP A 187 15.54 -6.16 14.58
C ASP A 187 15.16 -5.65 13.18
N ARG A 188 16.15 -5.45 12.31
CA ARG A 188 15.94 -4.91 10.95
C ARG A 188 15.01 -5.74 10.08
N LYS A 189 14.81 -7.02 10.42
CA LYS A 189 13.93 -7.95 9.69
C LYS A 189 12.55 -8.11 10.33
N GLY A 190 12.25 -7.36 11.41
CA GLY A 190 10.98 -7.40 12.12
C GLY A 190 10.65 -8.75 12.78
N LYS A 191 11.67 -9.59 13.05
CA LYS A 191 11.45 -10.91 13.63
C LYS A 191 11.04 -10.83 15.10
N LYS A 192 11.60 -9.89 15.86
CA LYS A 192 11.17 -9.68 17.25
C LYS A 192 9.79 -9.04 17.31
N ILE A 193 9.47 -8.12 16.39
CA ILE A 193 8.12 -7.57 16.23
C ILE A 193 7.11 -8.71 16.01
N LEU A 194 7.40 -9.58 15.03
CA LEU A 194 6.51 -10.70 14.72
C LEU A 194 6.38 -11.68 15.89
N ALA A 195 7.50 -12.02 16.54
CA ALA A 195 7.49 -12.88 17.71
C ALA A 195 6.69 -12.28 18.88
N PHE A 196 6.76 -10.96 19.06
CA PHE A 196 5.98 -10.24 20.09
C PHE A 196 4.48 -10.28 19.78
N LEU A 197 4.07 -9.97 18.54
CA LEU A 197 2.68 -10.01 18.10
C LEU A 197 2.08 -11.42 18.14
N LEU A 198 2.91 -12.47 18.11
CA LEU A 198 2.49 -13.87 18.21
C LEU A 198 2.61 -14.44 19.64
N SER A 199 3.04 -13.65 20.61
CA SER A 199 3.35 -14.13 21.96
C SER A 199 2.13 -14.27 22.87
N ASP A 200 2.22 -15.11 23.89
CA ASP A 200 1.16 -15.23 24.90
C ASP A 200 0.98 -13.94 25.73
N TYR A 201 2.03 -13.11 25.82
CA TYR A 201 1.96 -11.78 26.42
C TYR A 201 0.97 -10.88 25.69
N PHE A 202 1.02 -10.90 24.37
CA PHE A 202 0.05 -10.24 23.49
C PHE A 202 -1.37 -10.76 23.74
N THR A 203 -1.55 -12.08 23.74
CA THR A 203 -2.87 -12.71 23.97
C THR A 203 -3.43 -12.27 25.32
N GLY A 204 -2.56 -12.10 26.33
CA GLY A 204 -2.93 -11.52 27.63
C GLY A 204 -3.39 -10.06 27.56
N GLN A 205 -2.72 -9.20 26.78
CA GLN A 205 -3.09 -7.79 26.63
C GLN A 205 -4.39 -7.57 25.86
N GLN A 206 -4.65 -8.34 24.78
CA GLN A 206 -5.94 -8.26 24.06
C GLN A 206 -7.13 -8.58 24.97
N ASN A 207 -6.98 -9.60 25.82
CA ASN A 207 -8.00 -9.99 26.79
C ASN A 207 -8.21 -8.93 27.89
N ALA A 208 -7.18 -8.16 28.23
CA ALA A 208 -7.28 -7.06 29.21
C ALA A 208 -7.93 -5.79 28.60
N GLN A 209 -7.67 -5.49 27.33
CA GLN A 209 -8.12 -4.23 26.71
C GLN A 209 -9.60 -4.20 26.30
N SER A 210 -10.32 -5.32 26.37
CA SER A 210 -11.79 -5.31 26.37
C SER A 210 -12.39 -4.43 27.49
N SER A 211 -11.56 -3.88 28.39
CA SER A 211 -11.97 -3.07 29.54
C SER A 211 -11.36 -1.65 29.65
N GLY A 212 -10.59 -1.12 28.67
CA GLY A 212 -10.07 0.26 28.83
C GLY A 212 -9.42 0.91 27.60
N ALA A 213 -9.96 2.05 27.16
CA ALA A 213 -9.40 2.91 26.12
C ALA A 213 -8.21 3.73 26.64
N THR A 214 -7.11 3.82 25.88
CA THR A 214 -6.00 4.74 26.17
C THR A 214 -5.49 5.48 24.93
N THR A 215 -5.30 6.79 25.12
CA THR A 215 -4.85 7.79 24.14
C THR A 215 -3.32 7.74 23.97
N MET A 216 -2.84 7.65 22.73
CA MET A 216 -1.41 7.64 22.37
C MET A 216 -0.76 9.05 22.42
N LYS A 217 0.54 9.11 22.76
CA LYS A 217 1.36 10.33 22.82
C LYS A 217 2.62 10.16 21.98
N TYR A 218 2.65 10.87 20.86
CA TYR A 218 3.70 10.85 19.83
C TYR A 218 5.09 11.33 20.33
N SER A 219 6.12 10.54 20.03
CA SER A 219 7.54 10.92 20.09
C SER A 219 8.29 10.37 18.88
N VAL A 220 9.26 11.14 18.39
CA VAL A 220 9.81 11.13 17.02
C VAL A 220 11.04 10.20 16.88
N PHE A 221 11.14 9.47 15.74
CA PHE A 221 12.32 9.04 14.92
C PHE A 221 12.48 7.51 14.63
N GLY A 222 12.38 7.14 13.32
CA GLY A 222 12.94 5.96 12.62
C GLY A 222 12.19 4.61 12.76
N THR A 223 11.87 3.79 11.75
CA THR A 223 12.13 3.74 10.29
C THR A 223 11.23 2.66 9.67
N LEU A 224 10.60 2.90 8.50
CA LEU A 224 9.88 1.90 7.69
C LEU A 224 10.80 1.01 6.82
N LEU A 225 12.04 0.78 7.23
CA LEU A 225 13.01 0.09 6.38
C LEU A 225 12.78 -1.43 6.34
N ALA A 226 12.15 -2.03 7.36
CA ALA A 226 12.10 -3.48 7.53
C ALA A 226 11.16 -4.22 6.56
N MET A 227 10.01 -3.61 6.19
CA MET A 227 9.07 -4.24 5.25
C MET A 227 9.46 -4.00 3.78
N ALA A 228 10.09 -2.86 3.48
CA ALA A 228 10.57 -2.55 2.13
C ALA A 228 11.89 -3.26 1.77
N TYR A 229 12.77 -3.58 2.74
CA TYR A 229 14.03 -4.32 2.49
C TYR A 229 13.84 -5.84 2.37
N ALA A 230 12.67 -6.40 2.69
CA ALA A 230 12.37 -7.80 2.35
C ALA A 230 12.04 -7.97 0.85
N LEU A 231 11.77 -6.86 0.15
CA LEU A 231 11.38 -6.78 -1.26
C LEU A 231 12.50 -6.25 -2.18
N LEU A 232 13.69 -5.97 -1.64
CA LEU A 232 14.93 -5.61 -2.36
C LEU A 232 16.00 -6.66 -2.13
#